data_AF-A0AAD7CPT1-F1
#
_entry.id   AF-A0AAD7CPT1-F1
#
_cell.length_a   1.000
_cell.length_b   1.000
_cell.length_c   1.000
_cell.angle_alpha   90.00
_cell.angle_beta   90.00
_cell.angle_gamma   90.00
#
_symmetry.space_group_name_H-M   'P 1'
#
loop_
_entity.id
_entity.type
_entity.pdbx_description
1 polymer ?
#
loop_
_entity_poly.entity_id
_entity_poly.type
_entity_poly.pdbx_seq_one_letter_code
_entity_poly.pdbx_strand_id
1 'polypeptide(L)'
;MRRTRLQLHQVYLKRTPLSNPAVNMTSTTAKARIVESNSPPPFDNYVGADALLFSGKHNIKALRLEVPELGKEFSDTQFIGTDPQGIFYYRDGYEFKSGVTVYYKVKKIPNDPQPGKQTVSIKFSHDPFTTGEKEPKLQAEFRANDLHDTVAAAGMDGYTFHGTWSNLDTVTATTVFTKFGDSQKIFVASGDLPEKATITLPDNVLDGVNYGDGVRGKLVYRKETDLTLGIQANYNSDRVVFYNNDWNATDFTAYFIPFEIDQTNLGIPSSQTQILPVAWTK
;
A
#
# COMPACT_ATOMS: atom_id res chain seq x y z
N MET A 1 53.56 52.28 24.13
CA MET A 1 52.24 51.74 23.71
C MET A 1 52.29 50.23 23.74
N ARG A 2 51.59 49.61 24.70
CA ARG A 2 51.52 48.16 24.88
C ARG A 2 50.55 47.57 23.85
N ARG A 3 50.99 46.61 23.03
CA ARG A 3 50.11 45.77 22.20
C ARG A 3 50.09 44.37 22.79
N THR A 4 48.95 44.05 23.39
CA THR A 4 48.59 42.77 24.00
C THR A 4 48.41 41.72 22.92
N ARG A 5 49.08 40.58 23.07
CA ARG A 5 49.03 39.42 22.16
C ARG A 5 47.86 38.54 22.60
N LEU A 6 46.78 38.49 21.82
CA LEU A 6 45.64 37.58 22.03
C LEU A 6 46.05 36.17 21.58
N GLN A 7 46.14 35.24 22.54
CA GLN A 7 46.21 33.80 22.28
C GLN A 7 44.80 33.27 21.98
N LEU A 8 44.59 32.74 20.76
CA LEU A 8 43.42 31.92 20.46
C LEU A 8 43.60 30.54 21.09
N HIS A 9 42.80 30.24 22.11
CA HIS A 9 42.59 28.88 22.59
C HIS A 9 41.71 28.12 21.58
N GLN A 10 42.27 27.07 20.96
CA GLN A 10 41.49 26.06 20.25
C GLN A 10 40.78 25.18 21.29
N VAL A 11 39.45 25.28 21.35
CA VAL A 11 38.61 24.34 22.10
C VAL A 11 38.39 23.11 21.21
N TYR A 12 39.09 22.02 21.51
CA TYR A 12 38.82 20.70 20.98
C TYR A 12 37.51 20.17 21.61
N LEU A 13 36.39 20.32 20.92
CA LEU A 13 35.18 19.55 21.23
C LEU A 13 35.36 18.13 20.71
N LYS A 14 35.72 17.20 21.60
CA LYS A 14 35.57 15.76 21.37
C LYS A 14 34.09 15.49 21.08
N ARG A 15 33.76 15.19 19.81
CA ARG A 15 32.47 14.62 19.46
C ARG A 15 32.44 13.17 19.95
N THR A 16 31.70 12.93 21.02
CA THR A 16 31.24 11.59 21.39
C THR A 16 30.35 11.08 20.24
N PRO A 17 30.56 9.86 19.72
CA PRO A 17 29.58 9.29 18.80
C PRO A 17 28.27 9.14 19.54
N LEU A 18 27.21 9.78 19.03
CA LEU A 18 25.84 9.46 19.43
C LEU A 18 25.59 8.01 19.02
N SER A 19 25.61 7.12 20.01
CA SER A 19 25.07 5.78 19.87
C SER A 19 23.63 5.93 19.43
N ASN A 20 23.30 5.50 18.20
CA ASN A 20 21.92 5.31 17.78
C ASN A 20 21.23 4.45 18.85
N PRO A 21 20.23 4.96 19.58
CA PRO A 21 19.34 4.04 20.25
C PRO A 21 18.68 3.26 19.12
N ALA A 22 18.89 1.94 19.11
CA ALA A 22 18.01 1.03 18.41
C ALA A 22 16.59 1.40 18.86
N VAL A 23 15.86 2.08 18.00
CA VAL A 23 14.44 2.29 18.18
C VAL A 23 13.87 0.88 18.06
N ASN A 24 13.73 0.23 19.22
CA ASN A 24 12.81 -0.87 19.38
C ASN A 24 11.45 -0.30 19.01
N MET A 25 11.10 -0.38 17.71
CA MET A 25 9.72 -0.42 17.28
C MET A 25 9.16 -1.71 17.88
N THR A 26 8.79 -1.67 19.16
CA THR A 26 7.67 -2.46 19.62
C THR A 26 6.49 -1.97 18.82
N SER A 27 6.26 -2.62 17.68
CA SER A 27 4.99 -2.62 17.00
C SER A 27 3.97 -3.06 18.03
N THR A 28 3.34 -2.11 18.69
CA THR A 28 1.97 -2.26 19.15
C THR A 28 1.15 -2.42 17.89
N THR A 29 1.20 -3.62 17.31
CA THR A 29 0.22 -4.10 16.37
C THR A 29 -1.08 -3.97 17.16
N ALA A 30 -1.85 -2.92 16.87
CA ALA A 30 -3.28 -2.96 17.09
C ALA A 30 -3.68 -4.34 16.59
N LYS A 31 -4.21 -5.18 17.48
CA LYS A 31 -4.72 -6.50 17.12
C LYS A 31 -5.69 -6.24 15.97
N ALA A 32 -5.20 -6.36 14.73
CA ALA A 32 -6.01 -6.39 13.54
C ALA A 32 -7.09 -7.39 13.90
N ARG A 33 -8.36 -6.98 13.82
CA ARG A 33 -9.51 -7.75 14.28
C ARG A 33 -9.45 -9.12 13.60
N ILE A 34 -8.82 -10.08 14.28
CA ILE A 34 -8.29 -11.29 13.64
C ILE A 34 -9.48 -12.04 13.09
N VAL A 35 -9.46 -12.32 11.78
CA VAL A 35 -10.38 -13.27 11.18
C VAL A 35 -9.92 -14.66 11.64
N GLU A 36 -10.36 -15.08 12.82
CA GLU A 36 -10.27 -16.48 13.20
C GLU A 36 -11.28 -17.24 12.33
N SER A 37 -10.83 -17.69 11.15
CA SER A 37 -11.59 -18.64 10.33
C SER A 37 -11.99 -19.84 11.19
N ASN A 38 -13.19 -20.38 10.97
CA ASN A 38 -13.62 -21.63 11.61
C ASN A 38 -12.74 -22.83 11.20
N SER A 39 -11.95 -22.68 10.14
CA SER A 39 -10.99 -23.67 9.66
C SER A 39 -9.74 -22.93 9.18
N PRO A 40 -8.81 -22.57 10.09
CA PRO A 40 -7.56 -21.95 9.68
C PRO A 40 -6.82 -22.87 8.69
N PRO A 41 -6.10 -22.29 7.72
CA PRO A 41 -5.23 -23.07 6.84
C PRO A 41 -4.27 -23.96 7.64
N PRO A 42 -3.80 -25.10 7.10
CA PRO A 42 -2.88 -26.01 7.77
C PRO A 42 -1.43 -25.46 7.73
N PHE A 43 -1.23 -24.27 8.27
CA PHE A 43 0.05 -23.58 8.32
C PHE A 43 0.35 -23.12 9.75
N ASP A 44 1.60 -23.32 10.17
CA ASP A 44 2.03 -23.04 11.53
C ASP A 44 2.50 -21.58 11.71
N ASN A 45 2.85 -20.90 10.61
CA ASN A 45 3.31 -19.53 10.63
C ASN A 45 2.27 -18.58 10.03
N TYR A 46 2.11 -17.41 10.64
CA TYR A 46 1.23 -16.36 10.16
C TYR A 46 1.69 -14.96 10.58
N VAL A 47 1.36 -13.96 9.77
CA VAL A 47 1.68 -12.54 9.98
C VAL A 47 0.57 -11.65 9.39
N GLY A 48 0.53 -10.38 9.78
CA GLY A 48 -0.35 -9.40 9.15
C GLY A 48 0.06 -9.12 7.69
N ALA A 49 -0.93 -8.94 6.81
CA ALA A 49 -0.71 -8.65 5.40
C ALA A 49 -1.88 -7.87 4.80
N ASP A 50 -1.62 -7.20 3.67
CA ASP A 50 -2.60 -6.41 2.94
C ASP A 50 -2.60 -6.84 1.47
N ALA A 51 -3.76 -7.27 0.98
CA ALA A 51 -3.94 -7.66 -0.42
C ALA A 51 -4.64 -6.55 -1.20
N LEU A 52 -4.29 -6.40 -2.47
CA LEU A 52 -4.85 -5.46 -3.41
C LEU A 52 -5.38 -6.24 -4.62
N LEU A 53 -6.70 -6.28 -4.80
CA LEU A 53 -7.36 -6.93 -5.93
C LEU A 53 -7.77 -5.88 -6.97
N PHE A 54 -7.29 -6.02 -8.20
CA PHE A 54 -7.53 -5.06 -9.28
C PHE A 54 -8.40 -5.62 -10.40
N SER A 55 -9.25 -4.76 -10.96
CA SER A 55 -9.89 -4.95 -12.26
C SER A 55 -9.93 -3.61 -13.01
N GLY A 56 -9.31 -3.58 -14.19
CA GLY A 56 -9.19 -2.38 -15.03
C GLY A 56 -9.97 -2.47 -16.34
N LYS A 57 -9.79 -1.46 -17.20
CA LYS A 57 -10.33 -1.51 -18.58
C LYS A 57 -9.82 -2.75 -19.31
N HIS A 58 -10.63 -3.27 -20.23
CA HIS A 58 -10.34 -4.49 -20.99
C HIS A 58 -10.22 -5.79 -20.16
N ASN A 59 -10.84 -5.83 -18.97
CA ASN A 59 -10.82 -7.00 -18.08
C ASN A 59 -9.41 -7.39 -17.59
N ILE A 60 -8.49 -6.43 -17.52
CA ILE A 60 -7.17 -6.65 -16.91
C ILE A 60 -7.38 -6.85 -15.41
N LYS A 61 -6.89 -7.94 -14.86
CA LYS A 61 -6.93 -8.26 -13.43
C LYS A 61 -5.53 -8.40 -12.90
N ALA A 62 -5.32 -7.96 -11.67
CA ALA A 62 -4.03 -8.05 -11.02
C ALA A 62 -4.16 -8.25 -9.52
N LEU A 63 -3.09 -8.77 -8.94
CA LEU A 63 -2.94 -8.96 -7.51
C LEU A 63 -1.62 -8.35 -7.05
N ARG A 64 -1.71 -7.58 -5.98
CA ARG A 64 -0.56 -7.26 -5.13
C ARG A 64 -0.84 -7.70 -3.70
N LEU A 65 0.16 -8.18 -2.99
CA LEU A 65 0.06 -8.55 -1.59
C LEU A 65 1.32 -8.08 -0.87
N GLU A 66 1.16 -7.26 0.15
CA GLU A 66 2.24 -6.79 1.01
C GLU A 66 2.26 -7.60 2.30
N VAL A 67 3.45 -8.04 2.70
CA VAL A 67 3.68 -8.78 3.95
C VAL A 67 4.79 -8.05 4.73
N PRO A 68 4.46 -6.95 5.43
CA PRO A 68 5.46 -6.05 6.00
C PRO A 68 6.42 -6.72 6.99
N GLU A 69 5.91 -7.60 7.84
CA GLU A 69 6.72 -8.33 8.84
C GLU A 69 7.79 -9.22 8.19
N LEU A 70 7.58 -9.66 6.96
CA LEU A 70 8.56 -10.45 6.20
C LEU A 70 9.39 -9.56 5.25
N GLY A 71 9.07 -8.28 5.12
CA GLY A 71 9.68 -7.37 4.14
C GLY A 71 9.45 -7.86 2.71
N LYS A 72 8.28 -8.43 2.41
CA LYS A 72 7.97 -9.04 1.10
C LYS A 72 6.73 -8.44 0.45
N GLU A 73 6.77 -8.43 -0.87
CA GLU A 73 5.66 -8.06 -1.75
C GLU A 73 5.50 -9.13 -2.82
N PHE A 74 4.29 -9.62 -3.02
CA PHE A 74 3.91 -10.36 -4.22
C PHE A 74 3.22 -9.41 -5.20
N SER A 75 3.54 -9.50 -6.49
CA SER A 75 2.81 -8.79 -7.54
C SER A 75 2.84 -9.60 -8.84
N ASP A 76 1.76 -9.55 -9.61
CA ASP A 76 1.65 -10.26 -10.89
C ASP A 76 1.84 -9.40 -12.14
N THR A 77 1.48 -8.12 -12.13
CA THR A 77 1.80 -7.15 -13.19
C THR A 77 1.42 -5.71 -12.82
N GLN A 78 0.47 -5.49 -11.90
CA GLN A 78 -0.09 -4.17 -11.60
C GLN A 78 -0.25 -3.89 -10.09
N PHE A 79 -0.29 -2.60 -9.73
CA PHE A 79 0.04 -2.16 -8.37
C PHE A 79 -1.12 -1.74 -7.45
N ILE A 80 -2.38 -1.75 -7.91
CA ILE A 80 -3.44 -1.04 -7.17
C ILE A 80 -4.77 -1.74 -7.29
N GLY A 81 -5.45 -1.97 -6.16
CA GLY A 81 -6.76 -2.59 -6.02
C GLY A 81 -7.42 -2.18 -4.70
N THR A 82 -8.57 -2.74 -4.36
CA THR A 82 -9.24 -2.50 -3.07
C THR A 82 -8.71 -3.47 -2.01
N ASP A 83 -8.51 -2.97 -0.78
CA ASP A 83 -7.76 -3.69 0.27
C ASP A 83 -8.66 -4.37 1.30
N PRO A 84 -8.83 -5.69 1.21
CA PRO A 84 -9.11 -6.47 2.39
C PRO A 84 -7.80 -6.63 3.18
N GLN A 85 -7.76 -6.09 4.41
CA GLN A 85 -6.67 -6.33 5.37
C GLN A 85 -6.84 -7.72 6.01
N GLY A 86 -5.75 -8.46 6.15
CA GLY A 86 -5.84 -9.87 6.53
C GLY A 86 -4.62 -10.48 7.20
N ILE A 87 -4.64 -11.81 7.22
CA ILE A 87 -3.58 -12.65 7.76
C ILE A 87 -3.00 -13.47 6.61
N PHE A 88 -1.68 -13.46 6.51
CA PHE A 88 -0.93 -14.30 5.59
C PHE A 88 -0.35 -15.50 6.34
N TYR A 89 -0.81 -16.69 5.97
CA TYR A 89 -0.39 -17.96 6.52
C TYR A 89 0.59 -18.66 5.59
N TYR A 90 1.66 -19.27 6.10
CA TYR A 90 2.69 -19.90 5.26
C TYR A 90 3.36 -21.10 5.94
N ARG A 91 3.90 -22.00 5.13
CA ARG A 91 4.68 -23.15 5.63
C ARG A 91 6.02 -22.71 6.20
N ASP A 92 6.51 -23.46 7.19
CA ASP A 92 7.90 -23.33 7.60
C ASP A 92 8.86 -23.64 6.43
N GLY A 93 9.95 -22.88 6.36
CA GLY A 93 10.91 -22.93 5.26
C GLY A 93 10.37 -22.45 3.90
N TYR A 94 9.20 -21.78 3.85
CA TYR A 94 8.74 -21.18 2.60
C TYR A 94 9.70 -20.07 2.15
N GLU A 95 10.35 -20.29 1.00
CA GLU A 95 11.32 -19.35 0.46
C GLU A 95 10.62 -18.32 -0.42
N PHE A 96 10.51 -17.09 0.07
CA PHE A 96 10.08 -15.92 -0.71
C PHE A 96 11.20 -15.44 -1.65
N LYS A 97 11.68 -16.35 -2.51
CA LYS A 97 12.75 -16.10 -3.48
C LYS A 97 12.28 -15.09 -4.52
N SER A 98 13.01 -13.99 -4.62
CA SER A 98 12.68 -12.97 -5.61
C SER A 98 12.92 -13.48 -7.03
N GLY A 99 12.04 -13.10 -7.95
CA GLY A 99 12.12 -13.49 -9.36
C GLY A 99 11.68 -14.93 -9.66
N VAL A 100 11.25 -15.69 -8.65
CA VAL A 100 10.62 -17.01 -8.87
C VAL A 100 9.13 -16.81 -9.14
N THR A 101 8.66 -17.40 -10.23
CA THR A 101 7.24 -17.42 -10.59
C THR A 101 6.44 -18.23 -9.57
N VAL A 102 5.41 -17.61 -9.02
CA VAL A 102 4.47 -18.21 -8.08
C VAL A 102 3.08 -18.16 -8.68
N TYR A 103 2.41 -19.31 -8.67
CA TYR A 103 1.02 -19.43 -9.09
C TYR A 103 0.12 -19.01 -7.93
N TYR A 104 -0.94 -18.25 -8.23
CA TYR A 104 -1.93 -17.91 -7.23
C TYR A 104 -3.36 -18.18 -7.70
N LYS A 105 -4.25 -18.36 -6.73
CA LYS A 105 -5.70 -18.53 -6.93
C LYS A 105 -6.48 -17.70 -5.93
N VAL A 106 -7.37 -16.86 -6.44
CA VAL A 106 -8.32 -16.07 -5.63
C VAL A 106 -9.64 -16.83 -5.52
N LYS A 107 -10.22 -16.84 -4.32
CA LYS A 107 -11.52 -17.44 -4.07
C LYS A 107 -12.29 -16.65 -3.03
N LYS A 108 -13.57 -16.46 -3.29
CA LYS A 108 -14.54 -15.99 -2.32
C LYS A 108 -15.08 -17.18 -1.50
N ILE A 109 -15.02 -17.08 -0.18
CA ILE A 109 -15.51 -18.09 0.76
C ILE A 109 -16.72 -17.51 1.50
N PRO A 110 -17.96 -17.92 1.18
CA PRO A 110 -19.13 -17.48 1.92
C PRO A 110 -19.22 -18.20 3.27
N ASN A 111 -19.79 -17.51 4.25
CA ASN A 111 -20.08 -18.02 5.59
C ASN A 111 -18.84 -18.43 6.43
N ASP A 112 -17.67 -17.87 6.12
CA ASP A 112 -16.43 -18.02 6.90
C ASP A 112 -16.00 -16.64 7.39
N PRO A 113 -15.75 -16.42 8.70
CA PRO A 113 -15.86 -17.38 9.82
C PRO A 113 -17.28 -17.59 10.35
N GLN A 114 -18.30 -16.90 9.83
CA GLN A 114 -19.66 -17.03 10.34
C GLN A 114 -20.68 -16.80 9.24
N PRO A 115 -21.92 -17.31 9.39
CA PRO A 115 -22.99 -17.10 8.42
C PRO A 115 -23.18 -15.62 8.05
N GLY A 116 -23.33 -15.35 6.75
CA GLY A 116 -23.51 -13.99 6.23
C GLY A 116 -22.23 -13.15 6.17
N LYS A 117 -21.08 -13.67 6.58
CA LYS A 117 -19.77 -13.06 6.32
C LYS A 117 -19.13 -13.68 5.09
N GLN A 118 -18.31 -12.90 4.41
CA GLN A 118 -17.54 -13.33 3.25
C GLN A 118 -16.06 -13.14 3.58
N THR A 119 -15.26 -14.13 3.22
CA THR A 119 -13.81 -14.11 3.35
C THR A 119 -13.20 -14.23 1.96
N VAL A 120 -12.21 -13.42 1.67
CA VAL A 120 -11.32 -13.65 0.53
C VAL A 120 -10.22 -14.62 0.96
N SER A 121 -9.93 -15.59 0.10
CA SER A 121 -8.80 -16.51 0.22
C SER A 121 -7.94 -16.41 -1.03
N ILE A 122 -6.64 -16.17 -0.85
CA ILE A 122 -5.67 -16.14 -1.94
C ILE A 122 -4.60 -17.18 -1.64
N LYS A 123 -4.57 -18.21 -2.46
CA LYS A 123 -3.67 -19.35 -2.29
C LYS A 123 -2.47 -19.21 -3.20
N PHE A 124 -1.27 -19.44 -2.67
CA PHE A 124 0.00 -19.37 -3.39
C PHE A 124 0.65 -20.75 -3.44
N SER A 125 1.06 -21.17 -4.62
CA SER A 125 1.72 -22.45 -4.88
C SER A 125 2.89 -22.30 -5.84
N HIS A 126 3.76 -23.30 -5.91
CA HIS A 126 4.72 -23.36 -7.01
C HIS A 126 3.98 -23.41 -8.34
N ASP A 127 4.60 -22.84 -9.37
CA ASP A 127 4.10 -22.95 -10.72
C ASP A 127 4.33 -24.38 -11.24
N PRO A 128 3.27 -25.17 -11.45
CA PRO A 128 3.39 -26.57 -11.88
C PRO A 128 4.13 -26.71 -13.22
N PHE A 129 4.07 -25.70 -14.08
CA PHE A 129 4.77 -25.70 -15.36
C PHE A 129 6.28 -25.54 -15.21
N THR A 130 6.73 -24.90 -14.13
CA THR A 130 8.17 -24.71 -13.83
C THR A 130 8.76 -25.88 -13.06
N THR A 131 7.97 -26.54 -12.20
CA THR A 131 8.46 -27.62 -11.32
C THR A 131 8.28 -29.01 -11.93
N GLY A 132 7.45 -29.15 -12.96
CA GLY A 132 7.08 -30.46 -13.53
C GLY A 132 6.19 -31.29 -12.59
N GLU A 133 5.69 -30.68 -11.50
CA GLU A 133 4.76 -31.30 -10.58
C GLU A 133 3.37 -31.42 -11.24
N LYS A 134 2.70 -32.57 -11.03
CA LYS A 134 1.35 -32.80 -11.56
C LYS A 134 0.28 -31.95 -10.89
N GLU A 135 0.52 -31.55 -9.65
CA GLU A 135 -0.42 -30.80 -8.82
C GLU A 135 0.31 -29.64 -8.13
N PRO A 136 -0.23 -28.41 -8.14
CA PRO A 136 0.41 -27.28 -7.47
C PRO A 136 0.47 -27.53 -5.96
N LYS A 137 1.69 -27.59 -5.40
CA LYS A 137 1.87 -27.71 -3.96
C LYS A 137 1.61 -26.37 -3.28
N LEU A 138 0.55 -26.29 -2.48
CA LEU A 138 0.18 -25.09 -1.72
C LEU A 138 1.25 -24.74 -0.69
N GLN A 139 1.73 -23.50 -0.73
CA GLN A 139 2.82 -22.98 0.10
C GLN A 139 2.37 -21.93 1.11
N ALA A 140 1.41 -21.09 0.72
CA ALA A 140 0.89 -20.03 1.57
C ALA A 140 -0.55 -19.69 1.19
N GLU A 141 -1.24 -19.01 2.10
CA GLU A 141 -2.61 -18.54 1.92
C GLU A 141 -2.81 -17.20 2.64
N PHE A 142 -3.29 -16.19 1.93
CA PHE A 142 -3.82 -14.98 2.52
C PHE A 142 -5.32 -15.14 2.79
N ARG A 143 -5.79 -14.69 3.96
CA ARG A 143 -7.23 -14.59 4.28
C ARG A 143 -7.59 -13.25 4.88
N ALA A 144 -8.72 -12.70 4.45
CA ALA A 144 -9.25 -11.46 4.98
C ALA A 144 -10.79 -11.42 4.89
N ASN A 145 -11.43 -10.61 5.73
CA ASN A 145 -12.85 -10.35 5.59
C ASN A 145 -13.10 -9.54 4.32
N ASP A 146 -14.00 -10.01 3.46
CA ASP A 146 -14.41 -9.32 2.25
C ASP A 146 -15.73 -8.56 2.47
N LEU A 147 -15.68 -7.55 3.35
CA LEU A 147 -16.89 -6.80 3.76
C LEU A 147 -17.53 -6.00 2.62
N HIS A 148 -16.75 -5.68 1.59
CA HIS A 148 -17.15 -4.84 0.47
C HIS A 148 -17.35 -5.62 -0.83
N ASP A 149 -17.36 -6.96 -0.77
CA ASP A 149 -17.46 -7.84 -1.93
C ASP A 149 -16.41 -7.51 -3.02
N THR A 150 -15.19 -7.20 -2.58
CA THR A 150 -14.04 -6.78 -3.40
C THR A 150 -13.69 -7.84 -4.43
N VAL A 151 -13.79 -9.12 -4.09
CA VAL A 151 -13.51 -10.21 -5.03
C VAL A 151 -14.53 -10.23 -6.17
N ALA A 152 -15.82 -10.06 -5.88
CA ALA A 152 -16.84 -10.01 -6.93
C ALA A 152 -16.75 -8.71 -7.74
N ALA A 153 -16.50 -7.57 -7.09
CA ALA A 153 -16.31 -6.29 -7.76
C ALA A 153 -15.13 -6.32 -8.74
N ALA A 154 -14.02 -6.98 -8.36
CA ALA A 154 -12.89 -7.22 -9.24
C ALA A 154 -13.11 -8.36 -10.26
N GLY A 155 -14.21 -9.11 -10.14
CA GLY A 155 -14.48 -10.29 -10.95
C GLY A 155 -13.40 -11.37 -10.81
N MET A 156 -12.77 -11.48 -9.64
CA MET A 156 -11.62 -12.36 -9.38
C MET A 156 -11.99 -13.67 -8.69
N ASP A 157 -13.27 -13.97 -8.47
CA ASP A 157 -13.65 -15.25 -7.87
C ASP A 157 -13.30 -16.43 -8.80
N GLY A 158 -12.47 -17.35 -8.30
CA GLY A 158 -11.91 -18.45 -9.08
C GLY A 158 -10.78 -18.05 -10.04
N TYR A 159 -10.38 -16.77 -10.05
CA TYR A 159 -9.28 -16.29 -10.90
C TYR A 159 -7.95 -16.90 -10.49
N THR A 160 -7.14 -17.20 -11.49
CA THR A 160 -5.82 -17.80 -11.33
C THR A 160 -4.83 -17.14 -12.27
N PHE A 161 -3.64 -16.86 -11.76
CA PHE A 161 -2.57 -16.28 -12.56
C PHE A 161 -1.21 -16.52 -11.90
N HIS A 162 -0.17 -15.88 -12.45
CA HIS A 162 1.21 -16.02 -12.00
C HIS A 162 1.77 -14.66 -11.63
N GLY A 163 2.57 -14.60 -10.58
CA GLY A 163 3.32 -13.41 -10.23
C GLY A 163 4.65 -13.75 -9.59
N THR A 164 5.29 -12.77 -8.97
CA THR A 164 6.59 -12.96 -8.33
C THR A 164 6.65 -12.29 -6.98
N TRP A 165 7.45 -12.86 -6.09
CA TRP A 165 7.85 -12.19 -4.86
C TRP A 165 9.00 -11.22 -5.12
N SER A 166 9.02 -10.14 -4.37
CA SER A 166 10.09 -9.15 -4.32
C SER A 166 10.24 -8.63 -2.90
N ASN A 167 11.31 -7.86 -2.65
CA ASN A 167 11.43 -7.16 -1.38
C ASN A 167 10.42 -6.03 -1.33
N LEU A 168 9.81 -5.83 -0.16
CA LEU A 168 8.96 -4.68 0.09
C LEU A 168 9.85 -3.45 0.30
N ASP A 169 10.23 -2.82 -0.81
CA ASP A 169 11.06 -1.62 -0.82
C ASP A 169 10.17 -0.37 -0.81
N THR A 170 9.36 -0.21 0.24
CA THR A 170 8.50 0.96 0.41
C THR A 170 8.95 1.85 1.56
N VAL A 171 8.92 3.14 1.31
CA VAL A 171 9.10 4.21 2.28
C VAL A 171 7.74 4.82 2.54
N THR A 172 7.51 5.25 3.79
CA THR A 172 6.26 5.91 4.18
C THR A 172 6.55 7.30 4.74
N ALA A 173 5.67 8.25 4.43
CA ALA A 173 5.73 9.60 4.97
C ALA A 173 4.33 10.06 5.41
N THR A 174 4.26 10.76 6.55
CA THR A 174 2.97 11.32 7.01
C THR A 174 2.61 12.50 6.13
N THR A 175 1.45 12.44 5.51
CA THR A 175 1.03 13.39 4.46
C THR A 175 -0.33 13.96 4.79
N VAL A 176 -0.56 15.22 4.41
CA VAL A 176 -1.82 15.93 4.58
C VAL A 176 -2.33 16.37 3.22
N PHE A 177 -3.61 16.09 2.97
CA PHE A 177 -4.37 16.56 1.82
C PHE A 177 -5.23 17.75 2.25
N THR A 178 -5.10 18.89 1.59
CA THR A 178 -5.87 20.11 1.87
C THR A 178 -6.65 20.55 0.64
N LYS A 179 -7.96 20.76 0.80
CA LYS A 179 -8.86 21.28 -0.22
C LYS A 179 -9.74 22.35 0.40
N PHE A 180 -9.79 23.52 -0.22
CA PHE A 180 -10.72 24.59 0.15
C PHE A 180 -11.95 24.54 -0.75
N GLY A 181 -13.14 24.84 -0.21
CA GLY A 181 -14.43 24.63 -0.87
C GLY A 181 -14.51 25.20 -2.28
N ASP A 182 -14.05 26.43 -2.46
CA ASP A 182 -14.04 27.20 -3.71
C ASP A 182 -12.83 26.94 -4.62
N SER A 183 -11.84 26.18 -4.14
CA SER A 183 -10.62 25.90 -4.89
C SER A 183 -10.80 24.70 -5.82
N GLN A 184 -10.29 24.81 -7.05
CA GLN A 184 -10.14 23.67 -7.98
C GLN A 184 -8.85 22.88 -7.74
N LYS A 185 -8.25 22.99 -6.54
CA LYS A 185 -6.96 22.37 -6.24
C LYS A 185 -7.01 21.62 -4.92
N ILE A 186 -6.35 20.47 -4.90
CA ILE A 186 -5.98 19.76 -3.67
C ILE A 186 -4.47 19.90 -3.52
N PHE A 187 -4.03 20.36 -2.36
CA PHE A 187 -2.63 20.44 -1.99
C PHE A 187 -2.24 19.20 -1.18
N VAL A 188 -1.13 18.59 -1.56
CA VAL A 188 -0.57 17.41 -0.91
C VAL A 188 0.81 17.78 -0.38
N ALA A 189 0.99 17.66 0.92
CA ALA A 189 2.27 17.97 1.57
C ALA A 189 2.59 16.95 2.66
N SER A 190 3.84 16.52 2.72
CA SER A 190 4.40 15.80 3.85
C SER A 190 5.35 16.71 4.61
N GLY A 191 5.37 16.61 5.94
CA GLY A 191 6.35 17.34 6.75
C GLY A 191 7.79 16.86 6.54
N ASP A 192 7.94 15.61 6.09
CA ASP A 192 9.23 14.93 5.96
C ASP A 192 9.78 14.93 4.52
N LEU A 193 9.01 15.46 3.56
CA LEU A 193 9.38 15.51 2.16
C LEU A 193 9.47 16.96 1.67
N PRO A 194 10.51 17.30 0.89
CA PRO A 194 10.56 18.60 0.23
C PRO A 194 9.50 18.69 -0.88
N GLU A 195 9.17 17.58 -1.53
CA GLU A 195 8.18 17.54 -2.60
C GLU A 195 6.75 17.80 -2.12
N LYS A 196 6.04 18.64 -2.87
CA LYS A 196 4.61 18.95 -2.70
C LYS A 196 3.88 18.68 -3.99
N ALA A 197 2.70 18.09 -3.91
CA ALA A 197 1.83 17.86 -5.07
C ALA A 197 0.66 18.84 -5.07
N THR A 198 0.24 19.24 -6.26
CA THR A 198 -1.04 19.92 -6.51
C THR A 198 -1.85 19.07 -7.46
N ILE A 199 -3.00 18.58 -7.02
CA ILE A 199 -3.98 17.88 -7.86
C ILE A 199 -4.98 18.94 -8.35
N THR A 200 -5.19 19.03 -9.66
CA THR A 200 -6.16 19.97 -10.25
C THR A 200 -7.47 19.25 -10.54
N LEU A 201 -8.58 19.87 -10.14
CA LEU A 201 -9.93 19.33 -10.25
C LEU A 201 -10.65 19.94 -11.46
N PRO A 202 -10.78 19.21 -12.59
CA PRO A 202 -11.64 19.66 -13.66
C PRO A 202 -13.10 19.62 -13.21
N ASP A 203 -13.93 20.49 -13.79
CA ASP A 203 -15.40 20.38 -13.78
C ASP A 203 -16.09 20.20 -12.42
N ASN A 204 -15.60 20.87 -11.37
CA ASN A 204 -16.30 20.93 -10.08
C ASN A 204 -16.54 19.56 -9.41
N VAL A 205 -15.71 18.55 -9.74
CA VAL A 205 -15.82 17.16 -9.25
C VAL A 205 -15.88 17.04 -7.71
N LEU A 206 -15.33 18.02 -6.99
CA LEU A 206 -15.35 18.15 -5.53
C LEU A 206 -15.81 19.55 -5.09
N ASP A 207 -16.79 20.12 -5.79
CA ASP A 207 -17.34 21.43 -5.44
C ASP A 207 -18.00 21.43 -4.06
N GLY A 208 -17.79 22.50 -3.30
CA GLY A 208 -18.23 22.61 -1.90
C GLY A 208 -17.49 21.73 -0.90
N VAL A 209 -16.70 20.73 -1.34
CA VAL A 209 -15.91 19.89 -0.46
C VAL A 209 -14.74 20.69 0.11
N ASN A 210 -14.63 20.69 1.44
CA ASN A 210 -13.60 21.40 2.20
C ASN A 210 -13.05 20.47 3.28
N TYR A 211 -11.73 20.24 3.28
CA TYR A 211 -11.07 19.41 4.29
C TYR A 211 -10.67 20.20 5.53
N GLY A 212 -10.84 21.53 5.54
CA GLY A 212 -10.53 22.42 6.67
C GLY A 212 -9.09 22.27 7.16
N ASP A 213 -8.91 21.41 8.16
CA ASP A 213 -7.64 21.05 8.79
C ASP A 213 -6.82 19.99 8.03
N GLY A 214 -7.37 19.51 6.90
CA GLY A 214 -6.76 18.53 6.01
C GLY A 214 -7.01 17.08 6.41
N VAL A 215 -6.97 16.19 5.42
CA VAL A 215 -7.05 14.73 5.58
C VAL A 215 -5.65 14.18 5.79
N ARG A 216 -5.40 13.55 6.93
CA ARG A 216 -4.09 12.97 7.26
C ARG A 216 -4.02 11.52 6.84
N GLY A 217 -2.86 11.08 6.40
CA GLY A 217 -2.64 9.70 6.01
C GLY A 217 -1.19 9.35 5.76
N LYS A 218 -0.98 8.14 5.25
CA LYS A 218 0.34 7.64 4.86
C LYS A 218 0.48 7.77 3.36
N LEU A 219 1.52 8.48 2.92
CA LEU A 219 2.01 8.39 1.55
C LEU A 219 3.06 7.30 1.50
N VAL A 220 2.86 6.31 0.65
CA VAL A 220 3.77 5.18 0.44
C VAL A 220 4.36 5.28 -0.96
N TYR A 221 5.68 5.15 -1.05
CA TYR A 221 6.43 5.29 -2.29
C TYR A 221 7.69 4.43 -2.25
N ARG A 222 8.34 4.16 -3.38
CA ARG A 222 9.58 3.35 -3.42
C ARG A 222 10.83 4.21 -3.27
N LYS A 223 10.90 5.32 -4.00
CA LYS A 223 11.99 6.29 -3.95
C LYS A 223 11.44 7.71 -4.00
N GLU A 224 12.03 8.61 -3.23
CA GLU A 224 11.62 10.02 -3.18
C GLU A 224 11.68 10.67 -4.57
N THR A 225 12.67 10.32 -5.39
CA THR A 225 12.81 10.80 -6.76
C THR A 225 11.63 10.43 -7.66
N ASP A 226 10.94 9.33 -7.37
CA ASP A 226 9.86 8.82 -8.21
C ASP A 226 8.57 9.64 -7.98
N LEU A 227 8.42 10.32 -6.84
CA LEU A 227 7.26 11.16 -6.53
C LEU A 227 7.00 12.19 -7.64
N THR A 228 8.05 12.89 -8.05
CA THR A 228 7.96 13.96 -9.06
C THR A 228 7.58 13.48 -10.46
N LEU A 229 7.64 12.18 -10.71
CA LEU A 229 7.19 11.58 -11.97
C LEU A 229 5.67 11.44 -12.02
N GLY A 230 4.97 11.48 -10.88
CA GLY A 230 3.52 11.25 -10.83
C GLY A 230 2.70 12.40 -11.41
N ILE A 231 2.31 12.34 -12.70
CA ILE A 231 1.54 13.39 -13.37
C ILE A 231 0.01 13.18 -13.33
N GLN A 232 -0.46 12.01 -12.88
CA GLN A 232 -1.87 11.68 -12.74
C GLN A 232 -2.16 11.06 -11.37
N ALA A 233 -3.35 11.31 -10.83
CA ALA A 233 -3.89 10.72 -9.61
C ALA A 233 -5.21 9.98 -9.89
N ASN A 234 -5.26 8.68 -9.60
CA ASN A 234 -6.52 7.96 -9.42
C ASN A 234 -7.02 8.26 -8.00
N TYR A 235 -8.12 8.98 -7.92
CA TYR A 235 -8.65 9.53 -6.69
C TYR A 235 -9.97 8.83 -6.31
N ASN A 236 -9.99 8.22 -5.12
CA ASN A 236 -11.13 7.56 -4.49
C ASN A 236 -11.20 8.00 -3.01
N SER A 237 -12.31 7.74 -2.31
CA SER A 237 -12.41 7.87 -0.85
C SER A 237 -11.38 7.06 -0.05
N ASP A 238 -11.01 5.87 -0.52
CA ASP A 238 -10.18 4.95 0.25
C ASP A 238 -8.68 5.23 0.09
N ARG A 239 -8.27 5.65 -1.11
CA ARG A 239 -6.89 5.94 -1.47
C ARG A 239 -6.80 6.95 -2.61
N VAL A 240 -5.63 7.55 -2.73
CA VAL A 240 -5.24 8.32 -3.91
C VAL A 240 -3.95 7.74 -4.46
N VAL A 241 -3.91 7.36 -5.74
CA VAL A 241 -2.72 6.74 -6.32
C VAL A 241 -2.16 7.55 -7.47
N PHE A 242 -0.84 7.77 -7.44
CA PHE A 242 -0.12 8.61 -8.38
C PHE A 242 0.59 7.77 -9.46
N TYR A 243 0.52 8.19 -10.72
CA TYR A 243 1.07 7.48 -11.89
C TYR A 243 1.91 8.39 -12.78
N ASN A 244 2.91 7.80 -13.44
CA ASN A 244 3.80 8.53 -14.33
C ASN A 244 3.21 8.86 -15.72
N ASN A 245 2.37 8.01 -16.31
CA ASN A 245 1.82 8.26 -17.65
C ASN A 245 0.32 8.04 -17.75
N ASP A 246 -0.15 6.83 -17.45
CA ASP A 246 -1.54 6.44 -17.68
C ASP A 246 -2.02 5.59 -16.51
N TRP A 247 -3.22 5.88 -16.02
CA TRP A 247 -3.92 5.25 -14.88
C TRP A 247 -4.15 3.73 -15.04
N ASN A 248 -3.61 3.12 -16.11
CA ASN A 248 -3.66 1.71 -16.50
C ASN A 248 -2.58 0.81 -15.84
N ALA A 249 -1.91 1.32 -14.82
CA ALA A 249 -1.32 0.54 -13.72
C ALA A 249 -0.10 -0.34 -14.02
N THR A 250 1.02 0.25 -14.44
CA THR A 250 2.37 -0.36 -14.22
C THR A 250 3.40 0.62 -13.67
N ASP A 251 3.14 1.92 -13.74
CA ASP A 251 4.08 3.00 -13.47
C ASP A 251 3.61 3.89 -12.30
N PHE A 252 3.02 3.27 -11.27
CA PHE A 252 2.70 3.99 -10.04
C PHE A 252 3.99 4.56 -9.43
N THR A 253 3.85 5.74 -8.82
CA THR A 253 4.96 6.49 -8.20
C THR A 253 4.80 6.54 -6.68
N ALA A 254 3.56 6.70 -6.22
CA ALA A 254 3.19 6.67 -4.82
C ALA A 254 1.69 6.38 -4.67
N TYR A 255 1.25 6.01 -3.47
CA TYR A 255 -0.16 6.02 -3.09
C TYR A 255 -0.35 6.58 -1.69
N PHE A 256 -1.48 7.23 -1.46
CA PHE A 256 -1.88 7.82 -0.21
C PHE A 256 -3.09 7.08 0.35
N ILE A 257 -3.03 6.70 1.63
CA ILE A 257 -4.14 6.10 2.37
C ILE A 257 -4.46 6.98 3.58
N PRO A 258 -5.69 7.54 3.69
CA PRO A 258 -6.12 8.26 4.88
C PRO A 258 -6.06 7.37 6.13
N PHE A 259 -5.76 7.98 7.28
CA PHE A 259 -5.95 7.29 8.56
C PHE A 259 -7.43 6.98 8.79
N GLU A 260 -7.75 5.92 9.53
CA GLU A 260 -9.13 5.44 9.73
C GLU A 260 -10.11 6.53 10.21
N ILE A 261 -9.62 7.48 11.00
CA ILE A 261 -10.41 8.63 11.50
C ILE A 261 -10.87 9.58 10.38
N ASP A 262 -10.23 9.52 9.21
CA ASP A 262 -10.43 10.44 8.09
C ASP A 262 -10.89 9.76 6.78
N GLN A 263 -11.11 8.43 6.74
CA GLN A 263 -11.40 7.70 5.49
C GLN A 263 -12.69 8.12 4.78
N THR A 264 -13.66 8.71 5.46
CA THR A 264 -14.87 9.26 4.81
C THR A 264 -14.64 10.64 4.17
N ASN A 265 -13.45 11.23 4.33
CA ASN A 265 -13.28 12.67 4.15
C ASN A 265 -12.66 13.09 2.81
N LEU A 266 -12.27 12.17 1.93
CA LEU A 266 -11.74 12.57 0.61
C LEU A 266 -12.85 13.04 -0.37
N GLY A 267 -14.13 12.88 -0.03
CA GLY A 267 -15.25 13.54 -0.71
C GLY A 267 -15.76 12.90 -2.01
N ILE A 268 -15.14 11.81 -2.48
CA ILE A 268 -15.65 10.98 -3.59
C ILE A 268 -16.17 9.66 -3.01
N PRO A 269 -17.39 9.20 -3.34
CA PRO A 269 -17.86 7.89 -2.89
C PRO A 269 -16.94 6.75 -3.33
N SER A 270 -16.78 5.70 -2.53
CA SER A 270 -15.87 4.59 -2.84
C SER A 270 -16.20 3.82 -4.12
N SER A 271 -17.45 3.93 -4.59
CA SER A 271 -17.91 3.39 -5.87
C SER A 271 -17.52 4.23 -7.08
N GLN A 272 -16.86 5.37 -6.88
CA GLN A 272 -16.42 6.28 -7.93
C GLN A 272 -14.92 6.50 -7.85
N THR A 273 -14.32 6.63 -9.02
CA THR A 273 -12.90 6.96 -9.20
C THR A 273 -12.80 8.10 -10.18
N GLN A 274 -11.93 9.06 -9.88
CA GLN A 274 -11.61 10.18 -10.76
C GLN A 274 -10.14 10.15 -11.15
N ILE A 275 -9.83 10.42 -12.41
CA ILE A 275 -8.46 10.58 -12.88
C ILE A 275 -8.16 12.07 -12.96
N LEU A 276 -7.25 12.53 -12.11
CA LEU A 276 -6.99 13.95 -11.90
C LEU A 276 -5.53 14.28 -12.26
N PRO A 277 -5.26 15.40 -12.96
CA PRO A 277 -3.90 15.84 -13.24
C PRO A 277 -3.17 16.28 -11.96
N VAL A 278 -1.88 15.98 -11.89
CA VAL A 278 -1.00 16.25 -10.75
C VAL A 278 0.23 17.03 -11.21
N ALA A 279 0.63 18.02 -10.42
CA ALA A 279 1.89 18.73 -10.59
C ALA A 279 2.69 18.67 -9.28
N TRP A 280 3.93 18.19 -9.35
CA TRP A 280 4.86 18.19 -8.23
C TRP A 280 5.78 19.42 -8.27
N THR A 281 6.09 19.94 -7.08
CA THR A 281 7.00 21.07 -6.88
C THR A 281 7.94 20.75 -5.71
N LYS A 282 9.12 21.37 -5.69
CA LYS A 282 10.05 21.33 -4.57
C LYS A 282 9.93 22.60 -3.73
#